data_AF-A0A5B8Z6H2-F1
#
_entry.id   AF-A0A5B8Z6H2-F1
#
_cell.length_a   1.000
_cell.length_b   1.000
_cell.length_c   1.000
_cell.angle_alpha   90.00
_cell.angle_beta   90.00
_cell.angle_gamma   90.00
#
_symmetry.space_group_name_H-M   'P 1'
#
loop_
_entity.id
_entity.type
_entity.pdbx_description
1 polymer ?
#
loop_
_entity_poly.entity_id
_entity_poly.type
_entity_poly.pdbx_seq_one_letter_code
_entity_poly.pdbx_strand_id
1 'polypeptide(L)'
;MLQNERGFTYPLTFCFILLAALVLSVQIDSYLSEVRFLKESEAILKQEYYLLSSMKRVENILIEGDEELFSGFFTFTDGTIRYETSQLTATLYMVTFNLKIGSYPDIKGFGYFDEESGKMIKWVERN
;
A
#
# COMPACT_ATOMS: atom_id res chain seq x y z
N MET A 1 50.14 16.02 -48.54
CA MET A 1 48.85 15.77 -47.85
C MET A 1 49.18 15.15 -46.50
N LEU A 2 49.15 15.94 -45.42
CA LEU A 2 49.46 15.42 -44.08
C LEU A 2 48.18 14.79 -43.51
N GLN A 3 48.12 13.46 -43.45
CA GLN A 3 47.09 12.75 -42.68
C GLN A 3 47.41 12.91 -41.19
N ASN A 4 46.62 13.73 -40.50
CA ASN A 4 46.74 13.96 -39.06
C ASN A 4 45.85 12.94 -38.30
N GLU A 5 46.30 11.69 -38.21
CA GLU A 5 45.54 10.61 -37.56
C GLU A 5 45.66 10.59 -36.01
N ARG A 6 46.43 11.52 -35.42
CA ARG A 6 46.68 11.54 -33.96
C ARG A 6 45.59 12.19 -33.12
N GLY A 7 44.57 12.79 -33.76
CA GLY A 7 43.49 13.51 -33.07
C GLY A 7 42.13 12.80 -33.03
N PHE A 8 41.92 11.73 -33.82
CA PHE A 8 40.60 11.10 -33.98
C PHE A 8 40.22 10.16 -32.83
N THR A 9 41.22 9.60 -32.14
CA THR A 9 40.98 8.67 -31.02
C THR A 9 40.32 9.34 -29.83
N TYR A 10 40.57 10.64 -29.59
CA TYR A 10 40.07 11.35 -28.40
C TYR A 10 38.55 11.67 -28.47
N PRO A 11 38.00 12.21 -29.57
CA PRO A 11 36.55 12.32 -29.74
C PRO A 11 35.85 10.96 -29.70
N LEU A 12 36.48 9.92 -30.25
CA LEU A 12 35.92 8.58 -30.31
C LEU A 12 35.85 7.93 -28.91
N THR A 13 36.92 8.00 -28.11
CA THR A 13 36.89 7.53 -26.72
C THR A 13 35.92 8.34 -25.87
N PHE A 14 35.83 9.66 -26.10
CA PHE A 14 34.87 10.51 -25.41
C PHE A 14 33.42 10.10 -25.71
N CYS A 15 33.08 9.77 -26.96
CA CYS A 15 31.78 9.21 -27.32
C CYS A 15 31.50 7.90 -26.59
N PHE A 16 32.47 7.00 -26.48
CA PHE A 16 32.30 5.75 -25.72
C PHE A 16 32.11 6.00 -24.22
N ILE A 17 32.87 6.92 -23.64
CA ILE A 17 32.72 7.31 -22.23
C ILE A 17 31.35 7.93 -21.99
N LEU A 18 30.88 8.81 -22.88
CA LEU A 18 29.55 9.40 -22.80
C LEU A 18 28.45 8.34 -22.91
N LEU A 19 28.60 7.39 -23.83
CA LEU A 19 27.63 6.30 -23.99
C LEU A 19 27.60 5.42 -22.75
N ALA A 20 28.77 5.07 -22.21
CA ALA A 20 28.86 4.34 -20.95
C ALA A 20 28.23 5.11 -19.78
N ALA A 21 28.49 6.43 -19.68
CA ALA A 21 27.89 7.28 -18.65
C ALA A 21 26.36 7.36 -18.76
N LEU A 22 25.83 7.45 -19.98
CA LEU A 22 24.38 7.44 -20.21
C LEU A 22 23.75 6.11 -19.81
N VAL A 23 24.37 4.98 -20.21
CA VAL A 23 23.89 3.65 -19.81
C VAL A 23 23.91 3.52 -18.28
N LEU A 24 25.00 3.93 -17.63
CA LEU A 24 25.08 3.91 -16.17
C LEU A 24 24.03 4.80 -15.51
N SER A 25 23.77 5.99 -16.05
CA SER A 25 22.73 6.88 -15.53
C SER A 25 21.35 6.22 -15.58
N VAL A 26 20.99 5.60 -16.71
CA VAL A 26 19.70 4.90 -16.86
C VAL A 26 19.60 3.73 -15.88
N GLN A 27 20.68 2.98 -15.67
CA GLN A 27 20.69 1.86 -14.70
C GLN A 27 20.51 2.36 -13.27
N ILE A 28 21.14 3.47 -12.90
CA ILE A 28 20.99 4.08 -11.56
C ILE A 28 19.54 4.53 -11.35
N ASP A 29 18.95 5.22 -12.32
CA ASP A 29 17.56 5.67 -12.22
C ASP A 29 16.59 4.49 -12.13
N SER A 30 16.80 3.45 -12.94
CA SER A 30 16.01 2.21 -12.88
C SER A 30 16.11 1.55 -11.50
N TYR A 31 17.33 1.42 -10.96
CA TYR A 31 17.56 0.83 -9.64
C TYR A 31 16.88 1.63 -8.52
N LEU A 32 17.00 2.96 -8.55
CA LEU A 32 16.34 3.83 -7.57
C LEU A 32 14.82 3.73 -7.67
N SER A 33 14.27 3.64 -8.88
CA SER A 33 12.85 3.44 -9.10
C SER A 33 12.37 2.11 -8.53
N GLU A 34 13.11 1.02 -8.76
CA GLU A 34 12.77 -0.31 -8.25
C GLU A 34 12.77 -0.34 -6.72
N VAL A 35 13.79 0.25 -6.08
CA VAL A 35 13.86 0.33 -4.61
C VAL A 35 12.68 1.12 -4.03
N ARG A 36 12.27 2.22 -4.68
CA ARG A 36 11.10 3.00 -4.25
C ARG A 36 9.82 2.20 -4.41
N PHE A 37 9.64 1.58 -5.58
CA PHE A 37 8.48 0.74 -5.88
C PHE A 37 8.34 -0.43 -4.90
N LEU A 38 9.43 -1.10 -4.54
CA LEU A 38 9.41 -2.19 -3.57
C LEU A 38 8.96 -1.71 -2.18
N LYS A 39 9.43 -0.54 -1.74
CA LYS A 39 9.01 0.03 -0.45
C LYS A 39 7.55 0.44 -0.44
N GLU A 40 7.07 1.06 -1.51
CA GLU A 40 5.66 1.43 -1.66
C GLU A 40 4.77 0.18 -1.71
N SER A 41 5.19 -0.84 -2.46
CA SER A 41 4.48 -2.12 -2.54
C SER A 41 4.42 -2.85 -1.21
N GLU A 42 5.51 -2.85 -0.41
CA GLU A 42 5.50 -3.42 0.94
C GLU A 42 4.52 -2.66 1.85
N ALA A 43 4.50 -1.33 1.77
CA ALA A 43 3.59 -0.52 2.57
C ALA A 43 2.11 -0.81 2.22
N ILE A 44 1.78 -0.89 0.93
CA ILE A 44 0.43 -1.23 0.45
C ILE A 44 0.04 -2.64 0.94
N LEU A 45 0.93 -3.63 0.77
CA LEU A 45 0.65 -5.00 1.21
C LEU A 45 0.38 -5.10 2.71
N LYS A 46 1.14 -4.36 3.53
CA LYS A 46 0.91 -4.29 4.98
C LYS A 46 -0.44 -3.66 5.31
N GLN A 47 -0.81 -2.59 4.60
CA GLN A 47 -2.11 -1.92 4.77
C GLN A 47 -3.26 -2.88 4.47
N GLU A 48 -3.23 -3.54 3.31
CA GLU A 48 -4.23 -4.53 2.91
C GLU A 48 -4.32 -5.67 3.92
N TYR A 49 -3.18 -6.19 4.38
CA TYR A 49 -3.15 -7.28 5.35
C TYR A 49 -3.77 -6.88 6.69
N TYR A 50 -3.44 -5.70 7.22
CA TYR A 50 -4.04 -5.23 8.47
C TYR A 50 -5.54 -5.00 8.34
N LEU A 51 -5.99 -4.40 7.23
CA LEU A 51 -7.40 -4.17 6.98
C LEU A 51 -8.17 -5.49 6.87
N LEU A 52 -7.68 -6.44 6.07
CA LEU A 52 -8.30 -7.76 5.92
C LEU A 52 -8.32 -8.54 7.24
N SER A 53 -7.24 -8.48 8.02
CA SER A 53 -7.17 -9.14 9.32
C SER A 53 -8.17 -8.54 10.32
N SER A 54 -8.24 -7.21 10.40
CA SER A 54 -9.23 -6.52 11.23
C SER A 54 -10.65 -6.79 10.79
N MET A 55 -10.92 -6.80 9.49
CA MET A 55 -12.21 -7.13 8.92
C MET A 55 -12.66 -8.52 9.38
N LYS A 56 -11.82 -9.54 9.22
CA LYS A 56 -12.14 -10.91 9.66
C LYS A 56 -12.36 -11.02 11.17
N ARG A 57 -11.63 -10.22 11.98
CA ARG A 57 -11.85 -10.15 13.43
C ARG A 57 -13.20 -9.54 13.76
N VAL A 58 -13.57 -8.42 13.13
CA VAL A 58 -14.87 -7.78 13.34
C VAL A 58 -16.00 -8.69 12.86
N GLU A 59 -15.83 -9.38 11.73
CA GLU A 59 -16.81 -10.36 11.25
C GLU A 59 -17.10 -11.43 12.31
N ASN A 60 -16.06 -12.00 12.93
CA ASN A 60 -16.24 -12.97 14.02
C ASN A 60 -16.96 -12.35 15.23
N ILE A 61 -16.60 -11.12 15.63
CA ILE A 61 -17.25 -10.40 16.75
C ILE A 61 -18.74 -10.19 16.47
N LEU A 62 -19.09 -9.79 15.25
CA LEU A 62 -20.47 -9.58 14.83
C LEU A 62 -21.26 -10.89 14.76
N ILE A 63 -20.62 -12.00 14.36
CA ILE A 63 -21.23 -13.34 14.38
C ILE A 63 -21.46 -13.82 15.82
N GLU A 64 -20.53 -13.55 16.74
CA GLU A 64 -20.63 -13.92 18.15
C GLU A 64 -21.69 -13.10 18.91
N GLY A 65 -22.14 -11.97 18.35
CA GLY A 65 -23.23 -11.15 18.89
C GLY A 65 -22.83 -10.32 20.11
N ASP A 66 -21.54 -10.02 20.28
CA ASP A 66 -21.05 -9.22 21.40
C ASP A 66 -21.16 -7.71 21.09
N GLU A 67 -22.28 -7.11 21.51
CA GLU A 67 -22.59 -5.68 21.29
C GLU A 67 -21.58 -4.73 21.96
N GLU A 68 -20.89 -5.16 23.04
CA GLU A 68 -19.88 -4.34 23.70
C GLU A 68 -18.62 -4.14 22.83
N LEU A 69 -18.39 -5.04 21.86
CA LEU A 69 -17.25 -5.03 20.96
C LEU A 69 -17.56 -4.38 19.60
N PHE A 70 -18.68 -3.66 19.46
CA PHE A 70 -19.05 -3.00 18.19
C PHE A 70 -18.15 -1.81 17.82
N SER A 71 -17.38 -1.27 18.77
CA SER A 71 -16.38 -0.25 18.47
C SER A 71 -15.12 -0.48 19.29
N GLY A 72 -13.95 -0.24 18.69
CA GLY A 72 -12.69 -0.49 19.37
C GLY A 72 -11.47 -0.21 18.51
N PHE A 73 -10.34 -0.72 18.97
CA PHE A 73 -9.07 -0.62 18.26
C PHE A 73 -8.33 -1.95 18.25
N PHE A 74 -7.69 -2.26 17.14
CA PHE A 74 -6.74 -3.35 17.00
C PHE A 74 -5.34 -2.78 16.82
N THR A 75 -4.43 -3.22 17.69
CA THR A 75 -3.01 -2.85 17.60
C THR A 75 -2.26 -3.91 16.81
N PHE A 76 -1.52 -3.48 15.81
CA PHE A 76 -0.58 -4.28 15.02
C PHE A 76 0.86 -3.80 15.27
N THR A 77 1.84 -4.53 14.76
CA THR A 77 3.27 -4.21 14.95
C THR A 77 3.63 -2.81 14.44
N ASP A 78 3.13 -2.43 13.26
CA ASP A 78 3.50 -1.18 12.59
C ASP A 78 2.36 -0.12 12.58
N GLY A 79 1.22 -0.39 13.23
CA GLY A 79 0.08 0.52 13.19
C GLY A 79 -1.11 0.13 14.05
N THR A 80 -2.15 0.96 14.03
CA THR A 80 -3.39 0.73 14.78
C THR A 80 -4.60 0.95 13.87
N ILE A 81 -5.55 0.02 13.92
CA ILE A 81 -6.84 0.14 13.25
C ILE A 81 -7.89 0.46 14.29
N ARG A 82 -8.54 1.60 14.16
CA ARG A 82 -9.78 1.90 14.88
C ARG A 82 -10.96 1.44 14.03
N TYR A 83 -11.90 0.73 14.62
CA TYR A 83 -13.12 0.33 13.93
C TYR A 83 -14.34 0.82 14.69
N GLU A 84 -15.36 1.23 13.95
CA GLU A 84 -16.64 1.70 14.48
C GLU A 84 -17.76 1.06 13.68
N THR A 85 -18.61 0.29 14.36
CA THR A 85 -19.79 -0.32 13.76
C THR A 85 -21.00 0.57 14.01
N SER A 86 -21.77 0.83 12.96
CA SER A 86 -23.01 1.58 12.99
C SER A 86 -24.10 0.73 12.34
N GLN A 87 -25.24 0.57 13.02
CA GLN A 87 -26.38 -0.13 12.44
C GLN A 87 -27.05 0.76 11.39
N LEU A 88 -27.10 0.31 10.14
CA LEU A 88 -27.78 1.04 9.05
C LEU A 88 -29.24 0.62 8.93
N THR A 89 -29.51 -0.67 9.11
CA THR A 89 -30.84 -1.30 9.02
C THR A 89 -30.93 -2.43 10.05
N ALA A 90 -32.11 -3.00 10.27
CA ALA A 90 -32.33 -4.13 11.17
C ALA A 90 -31.41 -5.34 10.91
N THR A 91 -30.94 -5.55 9.68
CA THR A 91 -30.08 -6.69 9.29
C THR A 91 -28.71 -6.26 8.74
N LEU A 92 -28.44 -4.95 8.64
CA LEU A 92 -27.24 -4.43 7.98
C LEU A 92 -26.46 -3.50 8.89
N TYR A 93 -25.20 -3.85 9.14
CA TYR A 93 -24.25 -3.05 9.91
C TYR A 93 -23.16 -2.50 8.98
N MET A 94 -22.80 -1.24 9.17
CA MET A 94 -21.68 -0.61 8.50
C MET A 94 -20.52 -0.44 9.47
N VAL A 95 -19.40 -1.03 9.13
CA VAL A 95 -18.16 -0.94 9.88
C VAL A 95 -17.22 0.03 9.19
N THR A 96 -16.85 1.09 9.88
CA THR A 96 -15.84 2.04 9.43
C THR A 96 -14.50 1.67 10.04
N PHE A 97 -13.50 1.41 9.20
CA PHE A 97 -12.13 1.13 9.60
C PHE A 97 -11.26 2.35 9.32
N ASN A 98 -10.52 2.80 10.32
CA ASN A 98 -9.55 3.87 10.20
C ASN A 98 -8.17 3.34 10.60
N LEU A 99 -7.31 3.18 9.61
CA LEU A 99 -5.96 2.64 9.76
C LEU A 99 -4.95 3.78 9.85
N LYS A 100 -4.14 3.76 10.91
CA LYS A 100 -3.01 4.66 11.11
C LYS A 100 -1.71 3.86 11.18
N ILE A 101 -0.82 4.06 10.20
CA ILE A 101 0.51 3.44 10.12
C ILE A 101 1.56 4.54 10.12
N GLY A 102 2.26 4.71 11.25
CA GLY A 102 3.39 5.64 11.37
C GLY A 102 3.08 7.06 10.87
N SER A 103 3.80 7.48 9.81
CA SER A 103 3.67 8.80 9.17
C SER A 103 2.85 8.80 7.87
N TYR A 104 2.28 7.66 7.48
CA TYR A 104 1.40 7.58 6.30
C TYR A 104 0.04 8.22 6.62
N PRO A 105 -0.66 8.76 5.60
CA PRO A 105 -1.99 9.32 5.79
C PRO A 105 -2.96 8.27 6.33
N ASP A 106 -3.90 8.73 7.15
CA ASP A 106 -4.95 7.89 7.72
C ASP A 106 -5.82 7.33 6.58
N ILE A 107 -5.89 6.00 6.47
CA ILE A 107 -6.69 5.30 5.45
C ILE A 107 -8.04 4.94 6.05
N LYS A 108 -9.11 5.26 5.33
CA LYS A 108 -10.49 4.91 5.72
C LYS A 108 -11.06 3.87 4.77
N GLY A 109 -11.49 2.75 5.34
CA GLY A 109 -12.21 1.70 4.63
C GLY A 109 -13.60 1.49 5.23
N PHE A 110 -14.55 1.10 4.38
CA PHE A 110 -15.92 0.83 4.80
C PHE A 110 -16.30 -0.61 4.45
N GLY A 111 -16.74 -1.36 5.47
CA GLY A 111 -17.29 -2.70 5.36
C GLY A 111 -18.80 -2.69 5.62
N TYR A 112 -19.56 -3.47 4.87
CA TYR A 112 -20.98 -3.73 5.18
C TYR A 112 -21.14 -5.20 5.58
N PHE A 113 -21.62 -5.43 6.78
CA PHE A 113 -21.96 -6.75 7.33
C PHE A 113 -23.47 -6.97 7.24
N ASP A 114 -23.87 -8.10 6.67
CA ASP A 114 -25.27 -8.52 6.60
C ASP A 114 -25.49 -9.74 7.49
N GLU A 115 -26.38 -9.55 8.47
CA GLU A 115 -26.71 -10.51 9.52
C GLU A 115 -27.43 -11.75 8.97
N GLU A 116 -28.20 -11.62 7.87
CA GLU A 116 -28.85 -12.79 7.24
C GLU A 116 -27.84 -13.73 6.58
N SER A 117 -26.78 -13.15 6.01
CA SER A 117 -25.73 -13.91 5.32
C SER A 117 -24.58 -14.32 6.25
N GLY A 118 -24.47 -13.69 7.43
CA GLY A 118 -23.38 -13.86 8.39
C GLY A 118 -22.02 -13.48 7.81
N LYS A 119 -21.98 -12.58 6.82
CA LYS A 119 -20.78 -12.23 6.05
C LYS A 119 -20.68 -10.75 5.78
N MET A 120 -19.46 -10.27 5.64
CA MET A 120 -19.22 -8.94 5.06
C MET A 120 -19.30 -8.96 3.53
N ILE A 121 -20.20 -8.13 2.97
CA ILE A 121 -20.58 -8.17 1.55
C ILE A 121 -19.85 -7.14 0.69
N LYS A 122 -19.40 -6.03 1.27
CA LYS A 122 -18.84 -4.93 0.48
C LYS A 122 -17.75 -4.17 1.22
N TRP A 123 -16.58 -4.13 0.61
CA TRP A 123 -15.44 -3.31 1.00
C TRP A 123 -15.31 -2.14 0.01
N VAL A 124 -15.29 -0.90 0.51
CA VAL A 124 -14.98 0.28 -0.30
C VAL A 124 -13.82 1.01 0.34
N GLU A 125 -12.66 0.96 -0.33
CA GLU A 125 -11.55 1.86 -0.05
C GLU A 125 -11.89 3.22 -0.63
N ARG A 126 -11.92 4.25 0.21
CA ARG A 126 -12.11 5.60 -0.29
C ARG A 126 -10.74 6.17 -0.65
N ASN A 127 -10.49 6.21 -1.96
CA ASN A 127 -9.35 6.85 -2.62
C ASN A 127 -9.25 8.34 -2.26
#